data_AF-A0A1V1NT52-F1
#
_entry.id   AF-A0A1V1NT52-F1
#
_cell.length_a   1.000
_cell.length_b   1.000
_cell.length_c   1.000
_cell.angle_alpha   90.00
_cell.angle_beta   90.00
_cell.angle_gamma   90.00
#
_symmetry.space_group_name_H-M   'P 1'
#
loop_
_entity.id
_entity.type
_entity.pdbx_description
1 polymer ?
#
loop_
_entity_poly.entity_id
_entity_poly.type
_entity_poly.pdbx_seq_one_letter_code
_entity_poly.pdbx_strand_id
1 'polypeptide(L)'
;MKITAHDGANGDNFGYKVSLSGQYAIIGARYDDNNGSNSGSVYIYKLIGANWEFIQKLTASDTEAGDYFGYAVSISDYHAVVGAINDDAPDANSGSVYVYDISQSPKISAIDDDHVTTSSVISSAPIPFTLVYSNTGNITVTATSSNITLINNSNIVISGSANNTLNTSCTANIPQNLTLYVTSNEGQFGRTQITTLVTDSFGYTHTQSFFYEIMPSEQKVIASDGDADDRFGVDISLSDNFAIIGAYYDDERGSNSGAAYIYTKDQSGWSESAKLSASDAEASDYFGYAVSISGDYALIGAYGEDQKGSGSGAAYIFNRQGTQWVQTNKLMAPDGASS
;
A
#
# COMPACT_ATOMS: atom_id res chain seq x y z
N MET A 1 41.85 15.73 -14.50
CA MET A 1 40.54 16.05 -15.11
C MET A 1 40.46 17.55 -15.32
N LYS A 2 39.88 18.00 -16.43
CA LYS A 2 39.60 19.43 -16.69
C LYS A 2 38.11 19.65 -16.48
N ILE A 3 37.73 20.64 -15.67
CA ILE A 3 36.34 21.06 -15.50
C ILE A 3 36.08 22.19 -16.50
N THR A 4 34.96 22.11 -17.23
CA THR A 4 34.54 23.12 -18.21
C THR A 4 33.06 23.40 -18.04
N ALA A 5 32.65 24.67 -18.23
CA ALA A 5 31.23 25.01 -18.41
C ALA A 5 30.60 24.10 -19.47
N HIS A 6 29.39 23.61 -19.21
CA HIS A 6 28.71 22.68 -20.10
C HIS A 6 28.29 23.33 -21.44
N ASP A 7 28.16 24.66 -21.44
CA ASP A 7 27.68 25.53 -22.51
C ASP A 7 28.61 26.74 -22.72
N GLY A 8 29.85 26.65 -22.23
CA GLY A 8 30.77 27.79 -22.24
C GLY A 8 31.05 28.33 -23.63
N ALA A 9 30.86 29.64 -23.81
CA ALA A 9 31.19 30.40 -24.99
C ALA A 9 32.48 31.22 -24.81
N ASN A 10 32.95 31.80 -25.92
CA ASN A 10 34.15 32.62 -25.92
C ASN A 10 33.87 33.95 -25.21
N GLY A 11 34.55 34.21 -24.09
CA GLY A 11 34.45 35.47 -23.35
C GLY A 11 33.74 35.39 -22.00
N ASP A 12 33.02 34.29 -21.73
CA ASP A 12 32.19 34.11 -20.52
C ASP A 12 32.97 34.17 -19.20
N ASN A 13 34.30 34.03 -19.29
CA ASN A 13 35.21 34.03 -18.16
C ASN A 13 34.87 32.96 -17.10
N PHE A 14 34.49 31.76 -17.55
CA PHE A 14 34.38 30.61 -16.65
C PHE A 14 35.69 30.42 -15.86
N GLY A 15 35.57 30.36 -14.53
CA GLY A 15 36.73 30.32 -13.62
C GLY A 15 37.11 31.69 -13.05
N TYR A 16 36.34 32.75 -13.34
CA TYR A 16 36.62 34.09 -12.84
C TYR A 16 36.63 34.16 -11.30
N LYS A 17 35.70 33.44 -10.66
CA LYS A 17 35.71 33.13 -9.23
C LYS A 17 35.36 31.68 -8.99
N VAL A 18 35.89 31.16 -7.89
CA VAL A 18 35.67 29.78 -7.46
C VAL A 18 35.50 29.73 -5.96
N SER A 19 34.67 28.79 -5.50
CA SER A 19 34.60 28.40 -4.09
C SER A 19 34.40 26.90 -4.00
N LEU A 20 34.91 26.31 -2.92
CA LEU A 20 34.89 24.87 -2.67
C LEU A 20 34.42 24.65 -1.23
N SER A 21 33.51 23.70 -1.04
CA SER A 21 33.13 23.21 0.29
C SER A 21 32.68 21.77 0.20
N GLY A 22 33.24 20.92 1.05
CA GLY A 22 32.97 19.48 1.03
C GLY A 22 33.23 18.87 -0.35
N GLN A 23 32.19 18.28 -0.93
CA GLN A 23 32.22 17.67 -2.26
C GLN A 23 31.77 18.63 -3.37
N TYR A 24 31.49 19.89 -3.07
CA TYR A 24 30.92 20.84 -4.01
C TYR A 24 31.91 21.93 -4.40
N ALA A 25 31.92 22.26 -5.69
CA ALA A 25 32.60 23.41 -6.24
C ALA A 25 31.58 24.30 -6.94
N ILE A 26 31.70 25.62 -6.76
CA ILE A 26 30.97 26.62 -7.53
C ILE A 26 31.96 27.46 -8.31
N ILE A 27 31.67 27.70 -9.58
CA ILE A 27 32.52 28.46 -10.49
C ILE A 27 31.69 29.55 -11.16
N GLY A 28 32.14 30.80 -11.05
CA GLY A 28 31.54 31.95 -11.72
C GLY A 28 32.03 32.14 -13.15
N ALA A 29 31.11 32.50 -14.04
CA ALA A 29 31.31 32.94 -15.40
C ALA A 29 30.57 34.28 -15.59
N ARG A 30 31.19 35.35 -15.10
CA ARG A 30 30.54 36.66 -14.94
C ARG A 30 30.06 37.32 -16.25
N TYR A 31 30.55 36.87 -17.40
CA TYR A 31 30.21 37.43 -18.72
C TYR A 31 29.43 36.42 -19.57
N ASP A 32 28.94 35.36 -18.96
CA ASP A 32 28.04 34.42 -19.61
C ASP A 32 26.77 35.14 -20.10
N ASP A 33 26.42 34.92 -21.37
CA ASP A 33 25.37 35.66 -22.07
C ASP A 33 24.01 34.93 -22.09
N ASN A 34 23.87 33.81 -21.37
CA ASN A 34 22.70 32.93 -21.53
C ASN A 34 21.38 33.52 -21.02
N ASN A 35 21.42 34.53 -20.16
CA ASN A 35 20.24 35.22 -19.64
C ASN A 35 20.29 36.75 -19.85
N GLY A 36 20.97 37.20 -20.91
CA GLY A 36 21.20 38.62 -21.21
C GLY A 36 22.68 38.90 -21.48
N SER A 37 23.01 40.01 -22.17
CA SER A 37 24.41 40.31 -22.48
C SER A 37 25.21 40.56 -21.19
N ASN A 38 26.27 39.78 -20.97
CA ASN A 38 27.09 39.73 -19.79
C ASN A 38 26.27 39.66 -18.48
N SER A 39 25.11 38.98 -18.52
CA SER A 39 24.24 38.81 -17.37
C SER A 39 24.92 37.96 -16.30
N GLY A 40 25.78 37.03 -16.73
CA GLY A 40 26.60 36.18 -15.88
C GLY A 40 25.87 34.93 -15.39
N SER A 41 26.66 33.91 -15.04
CA SER A 41 26.19 32.61 -14.58
C SER A 41 27.16 31.98 -13.58
N VAL A 42 26.68 31.00 -12.81
CA VAL A 42 27.54 30.13 -12.00
C VAL A 42 27.24 28.67 -12.27
N TYR A 43 28.25 27.83 -12.06
CA TYR A 43 28.18 26.41 -12.34
C TYR A 43 28.57 25.64 -11.09
N ILE A 44 27.72 24.69 -10.68
CA ILE A 44 27.96 23.83 -9.53
C ILE A 44 28.37 22.45 -10.03
N TYR A 45 29.47 21.97 -9.47
CA TYR A 45 29.98 20.61 -9.69
C TYR A 45 30.06 19.87 -8.36
N LYS A 46 29.88 18.56 -8.41
CA LYS A 46 30.06 17.67 -7.27
C LYS A 46 31.13 16.63 -7.56
N LEU A 47 32.01 16.38 -6.59
CA LEU A 47 32.96 15.28 -6.63
C LEU A 47 32.22 13.98 -6.33
N ILE A 48 32.15 13.09 -7.32
CA ILE A 48 31.57 11.74 -7.22
C ILE A 48 32.68 10.74 -7.52
N GLY A 49 33.08 9.98 -6.49
CA GLY A 49 34.28 9.15 -6.54
C GLY A 49 35.53 10.00 -6.77
N ALA A 50 36.17 9.85 -7.93
CA ALA A 50 37.34 10.64 -8.33
C ALA A 50 37.02 11.70 -9.41
N ASN A 51 35.75 11.84 -9.80
CA ASN A 51 35.32 12.66 -10.93
C ASN A 51 34.48 13.84 -10.46
N TRP A 52 34.72 15.03 -11.03
CA TRP A 52 33.86 16.20 -10.85
C TRP A 52 32.76 16.17 -11.90
N GLU A 53 31.52 16.02 -11.46
CA GLU A 53 30.33 15.97 -12.30
C GLU A 53 29.56 17.28 -12.21
N PHE A 54 29.06 17.77 -13.34
CA PHE A 54 28.21 18.95 -13.41
C PHE A 54 26.86 18.64 -12.77
N ILE A 55 26.41 19.47 -11.83
CA ILE A 55 25.12 19.32 -11.14
C ILE A 55 24.10 20.27 -11.73
N GLN A 56 24.41 21.57 -11.75
CA GLN A 56 23.49 22.59 -12.24
C GLN A 56 24.20 23.90 -12.57
N LYS A 57 23.60 24.66 -13.48
CA LYS A 57 23.91 26.07 -13.74
C LYS A 57 22.87 26.92 -13.01
N LEU A 58 23.31 27.98 -12.33
CA LEU A 58 22.42 28.95 -11.69
C LEU A 58 22.57 30.31 -12.38
N THR A 59 21.45 31.02 -12.47
CA THR A 59 21.28 32.39 -13.00
C THR A 59 20.32 33.13 -12.08
N ALA A 60 20.41 34.46 -12.00
CA ALA A 60 19.46 35.26 -11.23
C ALA A 60 18.07 35.25 -11.86
N SER A 61 17.01 35.30 -11.04
CA SER A 61 15.61 35.30 -11.52
C SER A 61 15.21 36.57 -12.29
N ASP A 62 15.93 37.64 -12.03
CA ASP A 62 15.69 39.03 -12.40
C ASP A 62 16.92 39.61 -13.12
N THR A 63 17.68 38.74 -13.81
CA THR A 63 18.93 39.17 -14.45
C THR A 63 18.68 40.20 -15.56
N GLU A 64 19.50 41.24 -15.58
CA GLU A 64 19.62 42.22 -16.66
C GLU A 64 21.02 42.17 -17.32
N ALA A 65 21.16 42.92 -18.42
CA ALA A 65 22.41 42.97 -19.16
C ALA A 65 23.49 43.74 -18.39
N GLY A 66 24.58 43.07 -18.04
CA GLY A 66 25.74 43.69 -17.37
C GLY A 66 25.75 43.59 -15.85
N ASP A 67 24.81 42.85 -15.24
CA ASP A 67 24.73 42.66 -13.79
C ASP A 67 25.89 41.83 -13.22
N TYR A 68 26.54 41.06 -14.09
CA TYR A 68 27.69 40.22 -13.79
C TYR A 68 27.43 39.21 -12.67
N PHE A 69 26.29 38.51 -12.70
CA PHE A 69 26.01 37.42 -11.78
C PHE A 69 27.14 36.37 -11.80
N GLY A 70 27.57 35.93 -10.62
CA GLY A 70 28.77 35.09 -10.48
C GLY A 70 30.07 35.86 -10.33
N TYR A 71 30.01 37.18 -10.14
CA TYR A 71 31.18 38.02 -9.83
C TYR A 71 31.85 37.63 -8.51
N ALA A 72 31.06 37.19 -7.54
CA ALA A 72 31.50 36.59 -6.28
C ALA A 72 30.67 35.33 -6.01
N VAL A 73 31.31 34.27 -5.49
CA VAL A 73 30.64 33.00 -5.19
C VAL A 73 31.13 32.42 -3.87
N SER A 74 30.23 31.77 -3.15
CA SER A 74 30.53 30.91 -2.01
C SER A 74 29.58 29.72 -2.03
N ILE A 75 30.05 28.54 -1.66
CA ILE A 75 29.22 27.34 -1.59
C ILE A 75 29.46 26.61 -0.27
N SER A 76 28.42 25.93 0.18
CA SER A 76 28.43 24.96 1.26
C SER A 76 27.71 23.70 0.78
N ASP A 77 27.58 22.68 1.61
CA ASP A 77 26.83 21.47 1.25
C ASP A 77 25.32 21.72 1.03
N TYR A 78 24.79 22.88 1.45
CA TYR A 78 23.35 23.19 1.42
C TYR A 78 23.00 24.47 0.69
N HIS A 79 23.89 25.47 0.70
CA HIS A 79 23.62 26.77 0.11
C HIS A 79 24.73 27.17 -0.86
N ALA A 80 24.33 27.78 -1.97
CA ALA A 80 25.20 28.58 -2.82
C ALA A 80 24.82 30.06 -2.67
N VAL A 81 25.83 30.92 -2.48
CA VAL A 81 25.67 32.38 -2.39
C VAL A 81 26.42 33.00 -3.56
N VAL A 82 25.75 33.88 -4.30
CA VAL A 82 26.27 34.45 -5.54
C VAL A 82 26.02 35.95 -5.57
N GLY A 83 27.07 36.73 -5.83
CA GLY A 83 26.97 38.17 -6.00
C GLY A 83 26.83 38.56 -7.48
N ALA A 84 25.98 39.55 -7.74
CA ALA A 84 25.88 40.32 -8.98
C ALA A 84 26.20 41.78 -8.64
N ILE A 85 27.41 42.23 -8.95
CA ILE A 85 27.94 43.50 -8.42
C ILE A 85 27.27 44.73 -9.04
N ASN A 86 26.68 44.57 -10.23
CA ASN A 86 26.10 45.66 -11.02
C ASN A 86 24.58 45.58 -11.13
N ASP A 87 23.97 44.65 -10.39
CA ASP A 87 22.52 44.51 -10.33
C ASP A 87 21.85 45.81 -9.87
N ASP A 88 20.76 46.18 -10.55
CA ASP A 88 20.07 47.47 -10.39
C ASP A 88 18.95 47.43 -9.32
N ALA A 89 19.10 46.63 -8.26
CA ALA A 89 18.13 46.53 -7.17
C ALA A 89 18.74 46.91 -5.80
N PRO A 90 18.25 47.98 -5.12
CA PRO A 90 17.10 48.81 -5.46
C PRO A 90 17.37 50.00 -6.41
N ASP A 91 18.64 50.31 -6.71
CA ASP A 91 19.04 51.48 -7.51
C ASP A 91 20.16 51.08 -8.49
N ALA A 92 20.48 51.94 -9.47
CA ALA A 92 21.48 51.64 -10.49
C ALA A 92 22.84 51.20 -9.91
N ASN A 93 23.28 50.00 -10.28
CA ASN A 93 24.50 49.29 -9.87
C ASN A 93 24.66 49.18 -8.34
N SER A 94 23.56 49.08 -7.59
CA SER A 94 23.64 48.88 -6.13
C SER A 94 24.14 47.48 -5.76
N GLY A 95 24.01 46.53 -6.68
CA GLY A 95 24.44 45.14 -6.53
C GLY A 95 23.49 44.31 -5.66
N SER A 96 23.47 43.00 -5.93
CA SER A 96 22.62 42.03 -5.25
C SER A 96 23.38 40.77 -4.88
N VAL A 97 22.88 40.07 -3.86
CA VAL A 97 23.37 38.75 -3.43
C VAL A 97 22.21 37.77 -3.43
N TYR A 98 22.40 36.68 -4.16
CA TYR A 98 21.42 35.60 -4.34
C TYR A 98 21.84 34.39 -3.54
N VAL A 99 20.88 33.76 -2.85
CA VAL A 99 21.09 32.55 -2.05
C VAL A 99 20.23 31.44 -2.61
N TYR A 100 20.85 30.32 -2.96
CA TYR A 100 20.20 29.13 -3.51
C TYR A 100 20.32 27.97 -2.54
N ASP A 101 19.22 27.24 -2.34
CA ASP A 101 19.23 25.94 -1.69
C ASP A 101 19.65 24.87 -2.71
N ILE A 102 20.68 24.12 -2.38
CA ILE A 102 21.25 23.04 -3.20
C ILE A 102 21.27 21.71 -2.45
N SER A 103 20.54 21.65 -1.33
CA SER A 103 20.42 20.48 -0.48
C SER A 103 19.95 19.25 -1.27
N GLN A 104 20.50 18.10 -0.90
CA GLN A 104 20.10 16.81 -1.43
C GLN A 104 19.46 16.04 -0.30
N SER A 105 18.17 15.74 -0.40
CA SER A 105 17.50 14.90 0.59
C SER A 105 18.02 13.46 0.50
N PRO A 106 18.05 12.71 1.62
CA PRO A 106 18.12 11.26 1.53
C PRO A 106 16.93 10.73 0.74
N LYS A 107 17.10 9.60 0.05
CA LYS A 107 16.05 8.98 -0.77
C LYS A 107 15.94 7.50 -0.45
N ILE A 108 14.71 7.01 -0.41
CA ILE A 108 14.39 5.59 -0.32
C ILE A 108 13.88 5.14 -1.69
N SER A 109 14.30 3.97 -2.15
CA SER A 109 13.74 3.35 -3.35
C SER A 109 12.24 3.10 -3.20
N ALA A 110 11.54 2.92 -4.31
CA ALA A 110 10.17 2.40 -4.25
C ALA A 110 10.12 1.08 -3.47
N ILE A 111 9.03 0.87 -2.75
CA ILE A 111 8.71 -0.38 -2.04
C ILE A 111 7.40 -0.84 -2.63
N ASP A 112 7.35 -2.10 -3.07
CA ASP A 112 6.15 -2.67 -3.67
C ASP A 112 5.11 -3.01 -2.59
N ASP A 113 3.84 -2.96 -2.98
CA ASP A 113 2.75 -3.48 -2.15
C ASP A 113 2.97 -4.98 -1.88
N ASP A 114 2.65 -5.42 -0.67
CA ASP A 114 2.84 -6.82 -0.25
C ASP A 114 1.63 -7.32 0.55
N HIS A 115 1.52 -8.64 0.68
CA HIS A 115 0.41 -9.26 1.38
C HIS A 115 0.84 -10.55 2.07
N VAL A 116 0.03 -10.96 3.03
CA VAL A 116 0.19 -12.27 3.66
C VAL A 116 -1.16 -12.92 3.93
N THR A 117 -1.25 -14.20 3.63
CA THR A 117 -2.46 -15.00 3.82
C THR A 117 -2.27 -15.91 5.03
N THR A 118 -3.09 -15.77 6.05
CA THR A 118 -2.90 -16.50 7.32
C THR A 118 -4.15 -16.57 8.18
N SER A 119 -4.15 -17.48 9.14
CA SER A 119 -5.13 -17.54 10.25
C SER A 119 -4.50 -17.23 11.61
N SER A 120 -3.21 -16.85 11.64
CA SER A 120 -2.44 -16.61 12.87
C SER A 120 -1.43 -15.48 12.70
N VAL A 121 -0.90 -14.97 13.82
CA VAL A 121 0.19 -13.96 13.82
C VAL A 121 1.38 -14.48 13.04
N ILE A 122 1.81 -13.72 12.04
CA ILE A 122 3.04 -14.02 11.31
C ILE A 122 3.80 -12.73 11.03
N SER A 123 5.12 -12.85 11.08
CA SER A 123 6.00 -11.85 10.48
C SER A 123 5.90 -11.98 8.96
N SER A 124 5.93 -10.84 8.28
CA SER A 124 6.11 -10.75 6.84
C SER A 124 7.37 -11.49 6.39
N ALA A 125 7.42 -11.84 5.11
CA ALA A 125 8.70 -12.03 4.44
C ALA A 125 9.55 -10.74 4.54
N PRO A 126 10.89 -10.81 4.39
CA PRO A 126 11.74 -9.64 4.33
C PRO A 126 11.29 -8.68 3.21
N ILE A 127 10.96 -7.43 3.55
CA ILE A 127 10.55 -6.39 2.58
C ILE A 127 11.77 -5.46 2.32
N PRO A 128 12.52 -5.63 1.22
CA PRO A 128 13.75 -4.89 0.98
C PRO A 128 13.49 -3.46 0.49
N PHE A 129 14.38 -2.54 0.87
CA PHE A 129 14.44 -1.20 0.30
C PHE A 129 15.89 -0.67 0.32
N THR A 130 16.19 0.28 -0.54
CA THR A 130 17.52 0.89 -0.62
C THR A 130 17.46 2.36 -0.23
N LEU A 131 18.30 2.74 0.73
CA LEU A 131 18.57 4.12 1.10
C LEU A 131 19.76 4.63 0.29
N VAL A 132 19.57 5.76 -0.40
CA VAL A 132 20.63 6.47 -1.12
C VAL A 132 20.69 7.89 -0.59
N TYR A 133 21.90 8.31 -0.22
CA TYR A 133 22.16 9.67 0.22
C TYR A 133 23.45 10.17 -0.41
N SER A 134 23.41 11.37 -0.98
CA SER A 134 24.57 11.91 -1.71
C SER A 134 25.59 12.60 -0.79
N ASN A 135 25.27 12.71 0.49
CA ASN A 135 26.15 13.26 1.52
C ASN A 135 26.53 12.16 2.53
N THR A 136 27.56 12.41 3.32
CA THR A 136 27.93 11.56 4.45
C THR A 136 27.34 12.17 5.71
N GLY A 137 26.66 11.37 6.53
CA GLY A 137 26.04 11.90 7.73
C GLY A 137 25.15 10.91 8.45
N ASN A 138 24.68 11.33 9.63
CA ASN A 138 23.71 10.56 10.40
C ASN A 138 22.32 10.70 9.77
N ILE A 139 21.61 9.59 9.74
CA ILE A 139 20.26 9.48 9.22
C ILE A 139 19.40 8.72 10.21
N THR A 140 18.16 9.17 10.35
CA THR A 140 17.10 8.44 11.05
C THR A 140 16.08 7.94 10.03
N VAL A 141 15.83 6.63 10.02
CA VAL A 141 14.75 6.00 9.26
C VAL A 141 13.67 5.58 10.24
N THR A 142 12.42 5.94 9.95
CA THR A 142 11.25 5.54 10.74
C THR A 142 10.23 4.85 9.84
N ALA A 143 9.47 3.91 10.38
CA ALA A 143 8.37 3.25 9.69
C ALA A 143 7.10 3.28 10.55
N THR A 144 5.95 3.56 9.95
CA THR A 144 4.66 3.64 10.66
C THR A 144 3.53 3.03 9.85
N SER A 145 2.56 2.44 10.54
CA SER A 145 1.32 1.93 9.98
C SER A 145 0.20 2.97 10.11
N SER A 146 -0.61 3.15 9.06
CA SER A 146 -1.82 3.98 9.11
C SER A 146 -2.95 3.33 9.92
N ASN A 147 -2.91 2.02 10.11
CA ASN A 147 -3.87 1.25 10.89
C ASN A 147 -3.15 0.47 12.01
N ILE A 148 -3.08 1.09 13.19
CA ILE A 148 -2.38 0.53 14.35
C ILE A 148 -3.12 -0.64 15.03
N THR A 149 -4.41 -0.82 14.75
CA THR A 149 -5.16 -1.99 15.25
C THR A 149 -4.84 -3.23 14.43
N LEU A 150 -4.49 -3.06 13.15
CA LEU A 150 -4.05 -4.14 12.28
C LEU A 150 -2.56 -4.46 12.47
N ILE A 151 -1.70 -3.44 12.40
CA ILE A 151 -0.25 -3.54 12.60
C ILE A 151 0.18 -2.38 13.50
N ASN A 152 0.57 -2.69 14.75
CA ASN A 152 1.13 -1.68 15.65
C ASN A 152 2.50 -1.22 15.12
N ASN A 153 2.84 0.05 15.32
CA ASN A 153 4.19 0.55 15.01
C ASN A 153 5.29 -0.24 15.75
N SER A 154 5.03 -0.73 16.96
CA SER A 154 5.98 -1.60 17.67
C SER A 154 6.26 -2.93 16.98
N ASN A 155 5.40 -3.35 16.06
CA ASN A 155 5.52 -4.60 15.30
C ASN A 155 6.19 -4.41 13.94
N ILE A 156 6.66 -3.20 13.64
CA ILE A 156 7.47 -2.91 12.45
C ILE A 156 8.92 -2.83 12.91
N VAL A 157 9.79 -3.63 12.30
CA VAL A 157 11.22 -3.67 12.62
C VAL A 157 12.02 -3.36 11.37
N ILE A 158 12.95 -2.41 11.48
CA ILE A 158 13.92 -2.10 10.41
C ILE A 158 15.21 -2.90 10.70
N SER A 159 15.78 -3.58 9.70
CA SER A 159 17.04 -4.32 9.84
C SER A 159 18.14 -3.45 10.46
N GLY A 160 18.81 -3.95 11.50
CA GLY A 160 19.81 -3.17 12.25
C GLY A 160 19.23 -2.36 13.42
N SER A 161 17.92 -2.45 13.67
CA SER A 161 17.24 -1.89 14.84
C SER A 161 16.38 -2.95 15.53
N ALA A 162 15.89 -2.66 16.73
CA ALA A 162 14.95 -3.52 17.47
C ALA A 162 13.50 -3.01 17.42
N ASN A 163 13.24 -1.96 16.64
CA ASN A 163 11.94 -1.28 16.59
C ASN A 163 11.76 -0.61 15.23
N ASN A 164 10.75 0.26 15.12
CA ASN A 164 10.39 0.94 13.89
C ASN A 164 11.24 2.17 13.58
N THR A 165 12.34 2.38 14.31
CA THR A 165 13.27 3.51 14.15
C THR A 165 14.71 3.00 14.10
N LEU A 166 15.38 3.28 12.99
CA LEU A 166 16.80 3.02 12.80
C LEU A 166 17.56 4.36 12.78
N ASN A 167 18.45 4.55 13.75
CA ASN A 167 19.47 5.59 13.67
C ASN A 167 20.74 4.96 13.09
N THR A 168 21.19 5.47 11.95
CA THR A 168 22.34 4.96 11.21
C THR A 168 23.16 6.10 10.61
N SER A 169 24.22 5.78 9.88
CA SER A 169 24.95 6.72 9.07
C SER A 169 25.08 6.22 7.64
N CYS A 170 25.12 7.15 6.70
CA CYS A 170 25.39 6.86 5.30
C CYS A 170 26.75 7.42 4.90
N THR A 171 27.39 6.72 3.96
CA THR A 171 28.53 7.25 3.21
C THR A 171 28.01 7.81 1.90
N ALA A 172 28.45 9.02 1.54
CA ALA A 172 28.03 9.70 0.33
C ALA A 172 28.05 8.79 -0.90
N ASN A 173 26.91 8.70 -1.59
CA ASN A 173 26.71 7.95 -2.84
C ASN A 173 26.94 6.43 -2.74
N ILE A 174 26.99 5.87 -1.52
CA ILE A 174 27.02 4.42 -1.32
C ILE A 174 25.61 3.95 -0.90
N PRO A 175 24.92 3.17 -1.75
CA PRO A 175 23.60 2.64 -1.40
C PRO A 175 23.66 1.74 -0.17
N GLN A 176 22.70 1.92 0.75
CA GLN A 176 22.52 1.10 1.93
C GLN A 176 21.26 0.26 1.77
N ASN A 177 21.42 -1.06 1.72
CA ASN A 177 20.30 -1.99 1.63
C ASN A 177 19.77 -2.28 3.03
N LEU A 178 18.48 -2.09 3.21
CA LEU A 178 17.74 -2.30 4.45
C LEU A 178 16.52 -3.17 4.18
N THR A 179 15.95 -3.71 5.25
CA THR A 179 14.78 -4.57 5.19
C THR A 179 13.78 -4.17 6.27
N LEU A 180 12.50 -4.14 5.93
CA LEU A 180 11.39 -4.09 6.88
C LEU A 180 10.88 -5.50 7.19
N TYR A 181 10.55 -5.71 8.46
CA TYR A 181 9.77 -6.84 8.94
C TYR A 181 8.51 -6.30 9.58
N VAL A 182 7.36 -6.80 9.17
CA VAL A 182 6.05 -6.34 9.65
C VAL A 182 5.33 -7.53 10.28
N THR A 183 4.89 -7.39 11.53
CA THR A 183 4.12 -8.45 12.21
C THR A 183 2.68 -7.99 12.48
N SER A 184 1.72 -8.79 12.04
CA SER A 184 0.29 -8.52 12.25
C SER A 184 -0.14 -8.73 13.70
N ASN A 185 -1.23 -8.08 14.12
CA ASN A 185 -1.93 -8.46 15.34
C ASN A 185 -2.76 -9.73 15.11
N GLU A 186 -2.92 -10.54 16.14
CA GLU A 186 -3.64 -11.82 16.04
C GLU A 186 -5.10 -11.62 15.64
N GLY A 187 -5.57 -12.40 14.66
CA GLY A 187 -6.96 -12.40 14.20
C GLY A 187 -7.42 -11.11 13.51
N GLN A 188 -6.51 -10.19 13.19
CA GLN A 188 -6.82 -8.96 12.47
C GLN A 188 -6.55 -9.13 10.98
N PHE A 189 -7.56 -8.81 10.16
CA PHE A 189 -7.48 -8.87 8.70
C PHE A 189 -7.79 -7.51 8.10
N GLY A 190 -7.23 -7.23 6.94
CA GLY A 190 -7.47 -6.00 6.19
C GLY A 190 -6.19 -5.41 5.63
N ARG A 191 -6.29 -4.15 5.22
CA ARG A 191 -5.23 -3.42 4.53
C ARG A 191 -4.76 -2.23 5.37
N THR A 192 -3.44 -2.03 5.45
CA THR A 192 -2.82 -0.83 6.04
C THR A 192 -1.82 -0.23 5.07
N GLN A 193 -1.58 1.08 5.18
CA GLN A 193 -0.47 1.72 4.50
C GLN A 193 0.72 1.80 5.45
N ILE A 194 1.85 1.21 5.06
CA ILE A 194 3.12 1.39 5.75
C ILE A 194 3.85 2.55 5.10
N THR A 195 4.32 3.48 5.92
CA THR A 195 5.04 4.67 5.50
C THR A 195 6.41 4.68 6.13
N THR A 196 7.44 4.72 5.29
CA THR A 196 8.84 4.86 5.69
C THR A 196 9.30 6.29 5.43
N LEU A 197 9.78 6.94 6.49
CA LEU A 197 10.31 8.29 6.47
C LEU A 197 11.81 8.24 6.78
N VAL A 198 12.63 8.82 5.91
CA VAL A 198 14.04 9.06 6.18
C VAL A 198 14.26 10.55 6.46
N THR A 199 15.06 10.87 7.48
CA THR A 199 15.43 12.23 7.88
C THR A 199 16.95 12.31 8.07
N ASP A 200 17.61 13.29 7.46
CA ASP A 200 19.02 13.56 7.73
C ASP A 200 19.23 14.47 8.96
N SER A 201 20.49 14.68 9.35
CA SER A 201 20.84 15.53 10.50
C SER A 201 20.45 17.01 10.36
N PHE A 202 20.07 17.45 9.16
CA PHE A 202 19.64 18.81 8.86
C PHE A 202 18.12 18.93 8.76
N GLY A 203 17.40 17.81 8.89
CA GLY A 203 15.93 17.76 8.86
C GLY A 203 15.35 17.59 7.46
N TYR A 204 16.16 17.36 6.42
CA TYR A 204 15.61 17.04 5.09
C TYR A 204 15.07 15.63 5.09
N THR A 205 13.90 15.47 4.48
CA THR A 205 13.15 14.23 4.53
C THR A 205 12.80 13.67 3.17
N HIS A 206 12.59 12.36 3.12
CA HIS A 206 11.93 11.67 2.02
C HIS A 206 11.03 10.58 2.58
N THR A 207 9.88 10.41 1.95
CA THR A 207 8.88 9.43 2.38
C THR A 207 8.58 8.48 1.24
N GLN A 208 8.47 7.19 1.55
CA GLN A 208 7.92 6.17 0.67
C GLN A 208 6.81 5.43 1.39
N SER A 209 5.72 5.13 0.69
CA SER A 209 4.64 4.33 1.24
C SER A 209 4.29 3.17 0.32
N PHE A 210 3.78 2.10 0.91
CA PHE A 210 3.23 0.93 0.23
C PHE A 210 2.07 0.37 1.06
N PHE A 211 1.22 -0.43 0.43
CA PHE A 211 0.16 -1.13 1.13
C PHE A 211 0.62 -2.52 1.57
N TYR A 212 0.25 -2.87 2.80
CA TYR A 212 0.41 -4.21 3.34
C TYR A 212 -0.96 -4.79 3.69
N GLU A 213 -1.28 -5.96 3.16
CA GLU A 213 -2.58 -6.61 3.33
C GLU A 213 -2.47 -7.94 4.07
N ILE A 214 -3.27 -8.12 5.12
CA ILE A 214 -3.39 -9.37 5.86
C ILE A 214 -4.73 -9.99 5.49
N MET A 215 -4.65 -11.06 4.72
CA MET A 215 -5.81 -11.79 4.19
C MET A 215 -6.07 -13.03 5.05
N PRO A 216 -7.35 -13.38 5.31
CA PRO A 216 -7.67 -14.66 5.93
C PRO A 216 -7.28 -15.80 4.99
N SER A 217 -6.90 -16.96 5.54
CA SER A 217 -6.72 -18.15 4.70
C SER A 217 -8.04 -18.59 4.06
N GLU A 218 -7.95 -19.20 2.89
CA GLU A 218 -9.07 -19.96 2.35
C GLU A 218 -9.47 -21.05 3.35
N GLN A 219 -10.77 -21.25 3.52
CA GLN A 219 -11.32 -22.35 4.29
C GLN A 219 -12.24 -23.19 3.42
N LYS A 220 -11.92 -24.49 3.31
CA LYS A 220 -12.81 -25.48 2.72
C LYS A 220 -13.78 -25.98 3.78
N VAL A 221 -15.08 -25.87 3.51
CA VAL A 221 -16.15 -26.48 4.32
C VAL A 221 -16.78 -27.64 3.55
N ILE A 222 -17.25 -28.65 4.29
CA ILE A 222 -17.95 -29.84 3.77
C ILE A 222 -19.11 -30.16 4.72
N ALA A 223 -20.20 -30.71 4.20
CA ALA A 223 -21.25 -31.29 5.02
C ALA A 223 -20.66 -32.37 5.93
N SER A 224 -21.02 -32.36 7.22
CA SER A 224 -20.48 -33.27 8.24
C SER A 224 -20.80 -34.75 7.97
N ASP A 225 -21.84 -34.99 7.19
CA ASP A 225 -22.39 -36.29 6.78
C ASP A 225 -22.50 -36.45 5.26
N GLY A 226 -21.84 -35.58 4.48
CA GLY A 226 -21.97 -35.60 3.02
C GLY A 226 -21.55 -36.94 2.39
N ASP A 227 -22.40 -37.46 1.51
CA ASP A 227 -22.22 -38.71 0.78
C ASP A 227 -22.14 -38.49 -0.75
N ALA A 228 -21.96 -39.59 -1.48
CA ALA A 228 -21.94 -39.60 -2.93
C ALA A 228 -23.23 -38.99 -3.50
N ASP A 229 -23.05 -38.09 -4.46
CA ASP A 229 -24.13 -37.47 -5.22
C ASP A 229 -25.03 -36.46 -4.49
N ASP A 230 -24.83 -36.14 -3.21
CA ASP A 230 -25.64 -35.13 -2.46
C ASP A 230 -25.66 -33.72 -3.08
N ARG A 231 -24.68 -33.40 -3.93
CA ARG A 231 -24.49 -32.09 -4.58
C ARG A 231 -24.46 -30.91 -3.59
N PHE A 232 -23.84 -31.10 -2.43
CA PHE A 232 -23.55 -30.01 -1.49
C PHE A 232 -22.90 -28.82 -2.22
N GLY A 233 -23.43 -27.62 -1.99
CA GLY A 233 -23.00 -26.41 -2.69
C GLY A 233 -23.79 -26.08 -3.95
N VAL A 234 -24.95 -26.70 -4.18
CA VAL A 234 -25.80 -26.41 -5.35
C VAL A 234 -26.27 -24.95 -5.37
N ASP A 235 -26.55 -24.38 -4.20
CA ASP A 235 -26.92 -22.98 -4.00
C ASP A 235 -26.43 -22.53 -2.62
N ILE A 236 -26.12 -21.24 -2.50
CA ILE A 236 -25.47 -20.64 -1.33
C ILE A 236 -26.04 -19.25 -1.05
N SER A 237 -26.33 -18.96 0.21
CA SER A 237 -26.71 -17.62 0.66
C SER A 237 -26.01 -17.25 1.97
N LEU A 238 -25.70 -15.97 2.16
CA LEU A 238 -24.95 -15.43 3.30
C LEU A 238 -25.74 -14.31 3.99
N SER A 239 -25.71 -14.29 5.32
CA SER A 239 -26.19 -13.19 6.16
C SER A 239 -25.35 -13.09 7.42
N ASP A 240 -24.71 -11.94 7.63
CA ASP A 240 -23.81 -11.69 8.77
C ASP A 240 -22.75 -12.81 8.92
N ASN A 241 -22.84 -13.58 10.02
CA ASN A 241 -21.96 -14.71 10.32
C ASN A 241 -22.57 -16.07 9.93
N PHE A 242 -23.65 -16.10 9.15
CA PHE A 242 -24.30 -17.33 8.71
C PHE A 242 -24.16 -17.54 7.21
N ALA A 243 -23.96 -18.79 6.83
CA ALA A 243 -24.11 -19.28 5.47
C ALA A 243 -25.15 -20.40 5.47
N ILE A 244 -26.02 -20.44 4.47
CA ILE A 244 -26.83 -21.62 4.16
C ILE A 244 -26.35 -22.21 2.83
N ILE A 245 -26.21 -23.53 2.80
CA ILE A 245 -25.70 -24.28 1.65
C ILE A 245 -26.64 -25.44 1.35
N GLY A 246 -27.11 -25.54 0.11
CA GLY A 246 -28.01 -26.59 -0.34
C GLY A 246 -27.32 -27.91 -0.72
N ALA A 247 -28.00 -29.04 -0.49
CA ALA A 247 -27.62 -30.38 -0.92
C ALA A 247 -28.88 -31.18 -1.33
N TYR A 248 -29.39 -30.91 -2.52
CA TYR A 248 -30.72 -31.36 -2.94
C TYR A 248 -30.86 -32.86 -3.26
N TYR A 249 -29.75 -33.60 -3.30
CA TYR A 249 -29.76 -35.05 -3.50
C TYR A 249 -29.42 -35.84 -2.23
N ASP A 250 -29.25 -35.16 -1.09
CA ASP A 250 -29.16 -35.82 0.23
C ASP A 250 -30.34 -36.79 0.41
N ASP A 251 -30.03 -38.02 0.82
CA ASP A 251 -30.99 -39.10 0.90
C ASP A 251 -31.25 -39.65 2.31
N GLU A 252 -30.81 -38.92 3.35
CA GLU A 252 -30.92 -39.37 4.74
C GLU A 252 -32.39 -39.58 5.17
N ARG A 253 -33.31 -38.76 4.67
CA ARG A 253 -34.75 -38.84 4.99
C ARG A 253 -35.60 -39.46 3.88
N GLY A 254 -34.98 -39.97 2.82
CA GLY A 254 -35.63 -40.54 1.64
C GLY A 254 -34.83 -40.24 0.38
N SER A 255 -34.91 -41.09 -0.65
CA SER A 255 -34.11 -40.94 -1.87
C SER A 255 -34.27 -39.54 -2.48
N ASN A 256 -33.20 -38.76 -2.56
CA ASN A 256 -33.21 -37.36 -3.02
C ASN A 256 -34.21 -36.46 -2.28
N SER A 257 -34.45 -36.72 -0.99
CA SER A 257 -35.30 -35.88 -0.14
C SER A 257 -34.70 -34.48 0.05
N GLY A 258 -33.37 -34.40 0.08
CA GLY A 258 -32.59 -33.18 0.10
C GLY A 258 -32.39 -32.59 1.50
N ALA A 259 -31.33 -31.80 1.65
CA ALA A 259 -30.95 -31.12 2.88
C ALA A 259 -30.40 -29.71 2.61
N ALA A 260 -30.35 -28.89 3.66
CA ALA A 260 -29.59 -27.64 3.66
C ALA A 260 -28.80 -27.49 4.95
N TYR A 261 -27.60 -26.91 4.88
CA TYR A 261 -26.66 -26.85 5.98
C TYR A 261 -26.40 -25.39 6.37
N ILE A 262 -26.47 -25.08 7.66
CA ILE A 262 -26.12 -23.77 8.21
C ILE A 262 -24.69 -23.82 8.74
N TYR A 263 -23.82 -22.98 8.21
CA TYR A 263 -22.51 -22.70 8.78
C TYR A 263 -22.52 -21.38 9.54
N THR A 264 -21.83 -21.35 10.68
CA THR A 264 -21.61 -20.15 11.47
C THR A 264 -20.12 -19.78 11.46
N LYS A 265 -19.80 -18.52 11.21
CA LYS A 265 -18.44 -17.97 11.29
C LYS A 265 -18.14 -17.44 12.68
N ASP A 266 -17.05 -17.92 13.28
CA ASP A 266 -16.44 -17.37 14.49
C ASP A 266 -14.96 -17.02 14.28
N GLN A 267 -14.20 -16.80 15.36
CA GLN A 267 -12.78 -16.45 15.32
C GLN A 267 -11.89 -17.56 14.73
N SER A 268 -12.34 -18.81 14.80
CA SER A 268 -11.65 -19.98 14.25
C SER A 268 -12.01 -20.29 12.79
N GLY A 269 -13.03 -19.60 12.25
CA GLY A 269 -13.52 -19.77 10.89
C GLY A 269 -14.98 -20.19 10.84
N TRP A 270 -15.39 -20.76 9.71
CA TRP A 270 -16.71 -21.33 9.49
C TRP A 270 -16.82 -22.74 10.09
N SER A 271 -17.90 -23.03 10.81
CA SER A 271 -18.21 -24.36 11.32
C SER A 271 -19.68 -24.71 11.04
N GLU A 272 -19.97 -25.97 10.75
CA GLU A 272 -21.34 -26.42 10.58
C GLU A 272 -22.07 -26.33 11.93
N SER A 273 -23.24 -25.69 11.93
CA SER A 273 -24.02 -25.41 13.13
C SER A 273 -25.40 -26.06 13.12
N ALA A 274 -25.93 -26.41 11.95
CA ALA A 274 -27.16 -27.19 11.81
C ALA A 274 -27.26 -27.84 10.42
N LYS A 275 -27.91 -29.02 10.38
CA LYS A 275 -28.51 -29.61 9.18
C LYS A 275 -30.02 -29.39 9.23
N LEU A 276 -30.61 -28.96 8.13
CA LEU A 276 -32.03 -28.67 7.96
C LEU A 276 -32.63 -29.65 6.95
N SER A 277 -33.79 -30.19 7.28
CA SER A 277 -34.60 -31.02 6.39
C SER A 277 -36.07 -30.66 6.58
N ALA A 278 -36.89 -30.83 5.55
CA ALA A 278 -38.33 -30.64 5.69
C ALA A 278 -38.92 -31.58 6.76
N SER A 279 -39.89 -31.10 7.54
CA SER A 279 -40.58 -31.90 8.56
C SER A 279 -41.27 -33.14 7.97
N ASP A 280 -41.76 -32.97 6.75
CA ASP A 280 -42.50 -33.88 5.88
C ASP A 280 -41.67 -34.28 4.65
N ALA A 281 -40.34 -34.31 4.79
CA ALA A 281 -39.44 -34.74 3.74
C ALA A 281 -39.79 -36.16 3.24
N GLU A 282 -39.99 -36.27 1.94
CA GLU A 282 -40.22 -37.53 1.23
C GLU A 282 -39.23 -37.68 0.06
N ALA A 283 -39.23 -38.85 -0.57
CA ALA A 283 -38.35 -39.11 -1.70
C ALA A 283 -38.67 -38.18 -2.89
N SER A 284 -37.62 -37.66 -3.53
CA SER A 284 -37.68 -36.76 -4.70
C SER A 284 -38.30 -35.38 -4.45
N ASP A 285 -38.34 -34.91 -3.20
CA ASP A 285 -38.72 -33.52 -2.88
C ASP A 285 -37.66 -32.50 -3.31
N TYR A 286 -36.39 -32.92 -3.35
CA TYR A 286 -35.23 -32.10 -3.72
C TYR A 286 -35.08 -30.83 -2.84
N PHE A 287 -35.30 -30.97 -1.53
CA PHE A 287 -35.13 -29.89 -0.56
C PHE A 287 -33.69 -29.36 -0.56
N GLY A 288 -33.50 -28.04 -0.52
CA GLY A 288 -32.17 -27.46 -0.57
C GLY A 288 -31.66 -27.21 -1.99
N TYR A 289 -32.50 -27.37 -3.02
CA TYR A 289 -32.14 -26.97 -4.39
C TYR A 289 -31.90 -25.47 -4.53
N ALA A 290 -32.68 -24.66 -3.79
CA ALA A 290 -32.52 -23.22 -3.69
C ALA A 290 -32.57 -22.81 -2.22
N VAL A 291 -31.71 -21.89 -1.80
CA VAL A 291 -31.59 -21.46 -0.39
C VAL A 291 -31.43 -19.95 -0.29
N SER A 292 -31.99 -19.37 0.78
CA SER A 292 -31.78 -17.97 1.14
C SER A 292 -31.75 -17.83 2.66
N ILE A 293 -30.87 -16.98 3.19
CA ILE A 293 -30.81 -16.66 4.62
C ILE A 293 -30.75 -15.15 4.83
N SER A 294 -31.48 -14.65 5.82
CA SER A 294 -31.44 -13.26 6.24
C SER A 294 -31.77 -13.15 7.73
N GLY A 295 -30.79 -12.68 8.52
CA GLY A 295 -30.89 -12.62 9.98
C GLY A 295 -31.26 -13.98 10.58
N ASP A 296 -32.42 -14.04 11.26
CA ASP A 296 -32.93 -15.23 11.93
C ASP A 296 -33.85 -16.11 11.05
N TYR A 297 -33.92 -15.87 9.74
CA TYR A 297 -34.78 -16.62 8.83
C TYR A 297 -33.99 -17.29 7.70
N ALA A 298 -34.33 -18.53 7.41
CA ALA A 298 -33.87 -19.25 6.23
C ALA A 298 -35.07 -19.72 5.40
N LEU A 299 -34.97 -19.61 4.08
CA LEU A 299 -35.94 -20.06 3.10
C LEU A 299 -35.30 -21.12 2.21
N ILE A 300 -35.94 -22.27 2.08
CA ILE A 300 -35.39 -23.42 1.37
C ILE A 300 -36.43 -23.98 0.41
N GLY A 301 -36.08 -24.10 -0.87
CA GLY A 301 -36.93 -24.66 -1.90
C GLY A 301 -36.82 -26.18 -1.98
N ALA A 302 -37.95 -26.83 -2.22
CA ALA A 302 -38.09 -28.25 -2.56
C ALA A 302 -38.99 -28.34 -3.78
N TYR A 303 -38.40 -28.28 -4.98
CA TYR A 303 -39.18 -28.12 -6.21
C TYR A 303 -39.89 -29.41 -6.64
N GLY A 304 -39.48 -30.57 -6.12
CA GLY A 304 -40.09 -31.86 -6.44
C GLY A 304 -41.29 -32.22 -5.57
N GLU A 305 -41.55 -31.45 -4.51
CA GLU A 305 -42.62 -31.69 -3.55
C GLU A 305 -43.99 -31.81 -4.23
N ASP A 306 -44.77 -32.82 -3.84
CA ASP A 306 -45.94 -33.26 -4.60
C ASP A 306 -47.27 -33.32 -3.83
N GLN A 307 -47.36 -32.73 -2.62
CA GLN A 307 -48.58 -32.75 -1.81
C GLN A 307 -49.80 -32.17 -2.54
N LYS A 308 -49.62 -31.27 -3.51
CA LYS A 308 -50.70 -30.73 -4.35
C LYS A 308 -50.74 -31.30 -5.77
N GLY A 309 -49.84 -32.20 -6.12
CA GLY A 309 -49.70 -32.76 -7.46
C GLY A 309 -48.23 -32.91 -7.81
N SER A 310 -47.91 -33.81 -8.74
CA SER A 310 -46.52 -34.12 -9.10
C SER A 310 -45.71 -32.85 -9.44
N GLY A 311 -44.65 -32.59 -8.67
CA GLY A 311 -43.78 -31.42 -8.85
C GLY A 311 -44.46 -30.07 -8.57
N SER A 312 -45.49 -30.05 -7.72
CA SER A 312 -46.18 -28.81 -7.33
C SER A 312 -45.26 -27.82 -6.59
N GLY A 313 -44.20 -28.34 -5.96
CA GLY A 313 -43.16 -27.60 -5.29
C GLY A 313 -43.60 -26.98 -3.97
N ALA A 314 -42.65 -26.86 -3.05
CA ALA A 314 -42.83 -26.15 -1.79
C ALA A 314 -41.59 -25.31 -1.45
N ALA A 315 -41.79 -24.31 -0.59
CA ALA A 315 -40.71 -23.59 0.06
C ALA A 315 -40.92 -23.57 1.57
N TYR A 316 -39.86 -23.81 2.33
CA TYR A 316 -39.90 -23.97 3.78
C TYR A 316 -39.18 -22.80 4.46
N ILE A 317 -39.83 -22.21 5.45
CA ILE A 317 -39.23 -21.16 6.28
C ILE A 317 -38.78 -21.77 7.60
N PHE A 318 -37.50 -21.60 7.91
CA PHE A 318 -36.92 -21.89 9.21
C PHE A 318 -36.65 -20.59 9.94
N ASN A 319 -36.96 -20.56 11.24
CA ASN A 319 -36.64 -19.46 12.13
C ASN A 319 -35.67 -19.91 13.21
N ARG A 320 -34.64 -19.10 13.47
CA ARG A 320 -33.66 -19.37 14.51
C ARG A 320 -34.19 -19.02 15.90
N GLN A 321 -34.19 -20.00 16.79
CA GLN A 321 -34.61 -19.87 18.19
C GLN A 321 -33.44 -20.29 19.10
N GLY A 322 -32.68 -19.30 19.58
CA GLY A 322 -31.42 -19.55 20.28
C GLY A 322 -30.37 -20.13 19.33
N THR A 323 -29.90 -21.35 19.60
CA THR A 323 -28.93 -22.06 18.74
C THR A 323 -29.59 -23.04 17.76
N GLN A 324 -30.92 -23.16 17.77
CA GLN A 324 -31.66 -24.11 16.95
C GLN A 324 -32.37 -23.41 15.80
N TRP A 325 -32.47 -24.09 14.66
CA TRP A 325 -33.29 -23.66 13.53
C TRP A 325 -34.55 -24.51 13.47
N VAL A 326 -35.71 -23.86 13.53
CA VAL A 326 -37.00 -24.54 13.63
C VAL A 326 -37.84 -24.20 12.41
N GLN A 327 -38.37 -25.21 11.72
CA GLN A 327 -39.31 -24.99 10.63
C GLN A 327 -40.59 -24.33 11.18
N THR A 328 -40.98 -23.20 10.61
CA THR A 328 -42.14 -22.40 11.04
C THR A 328 -43.26 -22.39 10.01
N ASN A 329 -42.93 -22.46 8.72
CA ASN A 329 -43.92 -22.45 7.65
C ASN A 329 -43.51 -23.36 6.49
N LYS A 330 -44.50 -23.94 5.81
CA LYS A 330 -44.43 -24.50 4.46
C LYS A 330 -45.29 -23.62 3.56
N LEU A 331 -44.71 -23.14 2.47
CA LEU A 331 -45.35 -22.32 1.44
C LEU A 331 -45.56 -23.18 0.21
N MET A 332 -46.79 -23.24 -0.28
CA MET A 332 -47.15 -23.91 -1.52
C MET A 332 -47.98 -22.95 -2.37
N ALA A 333 -47.87 -23.04 -3.69
CA ALA A 333 -48.69 -22.25 -4.59
C ALA A 333 -50.19 -22.53 -4.34
N PRO A 334 -51.05 -21.51 -4.22
CA PRO A 334 -52.49 -21.71 -4.04
C PRO A 334 -53.15 -22.48 -5.19
N ASP A 335 -52.62 -22.30 -6.40
CA ASP A 335 -53.04 -22.89 -7.68
C ASP A 335 -52.18 -24.09 -8.12
N GLY A 336 -51.25 -24.57 -7.27
CA GLY A 336 -50.33 -25.68 -7.58
C GLY A 336 -50.99 -27.07 -7.69
N ALA A 337 -52.31 -27.14 -7.87
CA ALA A 337 -52.97 -28.40 -8.17
C ALA A 337 -52.70 -28.81 -9.62
N SER A 338 -52.34 -30.08 -9.82
CA SER A 338 -51.95 -30.69 -11.10
C SER A 338 -52.76 -30.20 -12.32
N SER A 339 -52.04 -29.83 -13.38
CA SER A 339 -52.57 -29.67 -14.76
C SER A 339 -53.00 -31.01 -15.37
#